data_AF-A0A7S4D1L8-F1
#
_entry.id   AF-A0A7S4D1L8-F1
#
_cell.length_a   1.000
_cell.length_b   1.000
_cell.length_c   1.000
_cell.angle_alpha   90.00
_cell.angle_beta   90.00
_cell.angle_gamma   90.00
#
_symmetry.space_group_name_H-M   'P 1'
#
loop_
_entity.id
_entity.type
_entity.pdbx_description
1 polymer ?
#
loop_
_entity_poly.entity_id
_entity_poly.type
_entity_poly.pdbx_seq_one_letter_code
_entity_poly.pdbx_strand_id
1 'polypeptide(L)'
;KTIGDCYMAVAYQEVHKSASDAAAVAMAVANNMHQIIPAHLINGKELAIRAGIHGGTVVGGIIGKYKFCYDIWGDPVNLASRMESTGIAKATQVTKYIHDMLKDRFFFEERREVYVKGKGRMTTYVHYPNANLTAEDSTPLLP
;
A
#
# COMPACT_ATOMS: atom_id res chain seq x y z
N LYS A 1 -11.10 0.94 -6.29
CA LYS A 1 -12.51 1.08 -5.84
C LYS A 1 -12.55 1.74 -4.46
N THR A 2 -13.62 2.45 -4.13
CA THR A 2 -13.82 3.01 -2.78
C THR A 2 -14.59 2.01 -1.89
N ILE A 3 -14.24 1.96 -0.60
CA ILE A 3 -14.89 1.12 0.41
C ILE A 3 -15.02 1.95 1.69
N GLY A 4 -16.17 2.59 1.88
CA GLY A 4 -16.32 3.56 2.96
C GLY A 4 -15.36 4.75 2.78
N ASP A 5 -14.50 4.97 3.76
CA ASP A 5 -13.43 5.97 3.75
C ASP A 5 -12.12 5.48 3.12
N CYS A 6 -12.05 4.20 2.74
CA CYS A 6 -10.85 3.57 2.19
C CYS A 6 -10.85 3.58 0.65
N TYR A 7 -9.64 3.65 0.07
CA TYR A 7 -9.42 3.43 -1.36
C TYR A 7 -8.60 2.16 -1.58
N MET A 8 -9.08 1.30 -2.48
CA MET A 8 -8.40 0.07 -2.88
C MET A 8 -7.88 0.19 -4.31
N ALA A 9 -6.57 0.01 -4.46
CA ALA A 9 -5.85 -0.02 -5.73
C ALA A 9 -5.09 -1.34 -5.90
N VAL A 10 -4.82 -1.73 -7.15
CA VAL A 10 -4.17 -3.00 -7.49
C VAL A 10 -3.16 -2.75 -8.60
N ALA A 11 -1.97 -3.31 -8.46
CA ALA A 11 -0.97 -3.40 -9.53
C ALA A 11 -0.82 -4.88 -9.94
N TYR A 12 -1.02 -5.18 -11.22
CA TYR A 12 -0.97 -6.55 -11.75
C TYR A 12 0.42 -6.87 -12.25
N GLN A 13 0.96 -8.03 -11.89
CA GLN A 13 2.28 -8.44 -12.37
C GLN A 13 2.32 -8.56 -13.89
N GLU A 14 1.22 -8.99 -14.53
CA GLU A 14 1.11 -9.26 -15.96
C GLU A 14 1.29 -8.00 -16.83
N VAL A 15 1.13 -6.81 -16.25
CA VAL A 15 1.38 -5.52 -16.92
C VAL A 15 2.75 -4.91 -16.56
N HIS A 16 3.56 -5.63 -15.78
CA HIS A 16 4.88 -5.22 -15.34
C HIS A 16 5.94 -6.29 -15.68
N LYS A 17 7.22 -5.91 -15.64
CA LYS A 17 8.32 -6.84 -15.94
C LYS A 17 8.48 -7.90 -14.86
N SER A 18 8.10 -7.59 -13.61
CA SER A 18 8.25 -8.46 -12.46
C SER A 18 7.24 -8.14 -11.36
N ALA A 19 7.09 -9.07 -10.40
CA ALA A 19 6.33 -8.82 -9.17
C ALA A 19 6.91 -7.65 -8.36
N SER A 20 8.24 -7.49 -8.37
CA SER A 20 8.93 -6.38 -7.69
C SER A 20 8.58 -5.04 -8.31
N ASP A 21 8.44 -4.97 -9.63
CA ASP A 21 8.02 -3.74 -10.29
C ASP A 21 6.56 -3.39 -10.01
N ALA A 22 5.67 -4.37 -9.99
CA ALA A 22 4.28 -4.16 -9.56
C ALA A 22 4.20 -3.65 -8.11
N ALA A 23 4.97 -4.25 -7.21
CA ALA A 23 5.04 -3.82 -5.82
C ALA A 23 5.64 -2.41 -5.68
N ALA A 24 6.66 -2.07 -6.46
CA ALA A 24 7.27 -0.74 -6.48
C ALA A 24 6.31 0.33 -7.00
N VAL A 25 5.49 0.02 -8.01
CA VAL A 25 4.42 0.91 -8.48
C VAL A 25 3.39 1.14 -7.37
N ALA A 26 2.97 0.09 -6.66
CA ALA A 26 2.05 0.24 -5.53
C ALA A 26 2.64 1.13 -4.41
N MET A 27 3.93 0.96 -4.10
CA MET A 27 4.65 1.83 -3.15
C MET A 27 4.72 3.28 -3.64
N ALA A 28 5.04 3.51 -4.91
CA ALA A 28 5.12 4.86 -5.49
C ALA A 28 3.76 5.58 -5.44
N VAL A 29 2.68 4.88 -5.77
CA VAL A 29 1.32 5.42 -5.65
C VAL A 29 1.02 5.78 -4.20
N ALA A 30 1.33 4.91 -3.23
CA ALA A 30 1.13 5.21 -1.81
C ALA A 30 1.95 6.43 -1.36
N ASN A 31 3.22 6.54 -1.76
CA ASN A 31 4.06 7.70 -1.45
C ASN A 31 3.51 9.00 -2.04
N ASN A 32 3.09 8.99 -3.30
CA ASN A 32 2.47 10.15 -3.94
C ASN A 32 1.18 10.56 -3.22
N MET A 33 0.37 9.59 -2.78
CA MET A 33 -0.84 9.89 -1.99
C MET A 33 -0.50 10.54 -0.65
N HIS A 34 0.53 10.06 0.06
CA HIS A 34 0.99 10.67 1.31
C HIS A 34 1.52 12.10 1.13
N GLN A 35 2.01 12.46 -0.05
CA GLN A 35 2.46 13.82 -0.35
C GLN A 35 1.31 14.74 -0.76
N ILE A 36 0.40 14.25 -1.61
CA ILE A 36 -0.67 15.06 -2.22
C ILE A 36 -1.83 15.30 -1.25
N ILE A 37 -2.21 14.29 -0.46
CA ILE A 37 -3.43 14.34 0.35
C ILE A 37 -3.36 15.38 1.49
N PRO A 38 -2.25 15.48 2.26
CA PRO A 38 -2.09 16.52 3.27
C PRO A 38 -2.28 17.96 2.78
N ALA A 39 -1.96 18.23 1.50
CA ALA A 39 -2.15 19.55 0.90
C ALA A 39 -3.63 19.94 0.75
N HIS A 40 -4.55 18.97 0.82
CA HIS A 40 -5.98 19.18 0.70
C HIS A 40 -6.62 19.22 2.09
N LEU A 41 -6.73 20.42 2.66
CA LEU A 41 -7.38 20.61 3.97
C LEU A 41 -8.89 20.39 3.87
N ILE A 42 -9.43 19.59 4.79
CA ILE A 42 -10.88 19.41 4.96
C ILE A 42 -11.27 20.09 6.26
N ASN A 43 -12.10 21.14 6.19
CA ASN A 43 -12.49 21.97 7.34
C ASN A 43 -11.28 22.50 8.14
N GLY A 44 -10.22 22.90 7.44
CA GLY A 44 -8.98 23.41 8.05
C GLY A 44 -8.10 22.35 8.72
N LYS A 45 -8.39 21.06 8.54
CA LYS A 45 -7.58 19.96 9.07
C LYS A 45 -6.87 19.21 7.95
N GLU A 46 -5.61 18.86 8.21
CA GLU A 46 -4.82 17.97 7.35
C GLU A 46 -5.40 16.56 7.40
N LEU A 47 -5.60 15.94 6.23
CA LEU A 47 -6.01 14.55 6.15
C LEU A 47 -4.77 13.65 6.29
N ALA A 48 -4.75 12.82 7.34
CA ALA A 48 -3.71 11.80 7.53
C ALA A 48 -4.23 10.45 7.05
N ILE A 49 -3.59 9.89 6.02
CA ILE A 49 -3.92 8.56 5.50
C ILE A 49 -3.00 7.49 6.07
N ARG A 50 -3.48 6.25 6.05
CA ARG A 50 -2.68 5.04 6.25
C ARG A 50 -2.71 4.25 4.96
N ALA A 51 -1.62 3.54 4.66
CA ALA A 51 -1.57 2.63 3.53
C ALA A 51 -1.10 1.24 3.98
N GLY A 52 -1.71 0.20 3.42
CA GLY A 52 -1.36 -1.20 3.65
C GLY A 52 -1.10 -1.90 2.33
N ILE A 53 0.07 -2.54 2.18
CA ILE A 53 0.42 -3.22 0.92
C ILE A 53 0.81 -4.67 1.17
N HIS A 54 0.24 -5.54 0.35
CA HIS A 54 0.64 -6.92 0.20
C HIS A 54 0.37 -7.40 -1.23
N GLY A 55 1.02 -8.49 -1.64
CA GLY A 55 0.90 -9.05 -2.97
C GLY A 55 0.91 -10.57 -2.92
N GLY A 56 0.28 -11.17 -3.92
CA GLY A 56 0.13 -12.62 -4.06
C GLY A 56 -0.98 -12.93 -5.07
N THR A 57 -1.26 -14.22 -5.27
CA THR A 57 -2.32 -14.66 -6.19
C THR A 57 -3.70 -14.28 -5.66
N VAL A 58 -4.50 -13.63 -6.51
CA VAL A 58 -5.87 -13.21 -6.21
C VAL A 58 -6.83 -13.79 -7.25
N VAL A 59 -8.10 -13.86 -6.88
CA VAL A 59 -9.19 -14.15 -7.82
C VAL A 59 -9.86 -12.84 -8.18
N GLY A 60 -9.93 -12.52 -9.46
CA GLY A 60 -10.68 -11.39 -9.98
C GLY A 60 -11.84 -11.87 -10.84
N GLY A 61 -12.95 -11.13 -10.82
CA GLY A 61 -14.12 -11.48 -11.62
C GLY A 61 -15.17 -10.38 -11.68
N ILE A 62 -16.10 -10.54 -12.61
CA ILE A 62 -17.26 -9.67 -12.74
C ILE A 62 -18.41 -10.29 -11.92
N ILE A 63 -18.96 -9.51 -11.00
CA ILE A 63 -20.12 -9.88 -10.19
C ILE A 63 -21.33 -9.07 -10.66
N GLY A 64 -22.48 -9.72 -10.70
CA GLY A 64 -23.78 -9.10 -10.95
C GLY A 64 -24.42 -9.51 -12.28
N LYS A 65 -25.77 -9.50 -12.31
CA LYS A 65 -26.56 -9.84 -13.50
C LYS A 65 -27.07 -8.61 -14.26
N TYR A 66 -27.43 -7.54 -13.53
CA TYR A 66 -28.00 -6.32 -14.09
C TYR A 66 -27.10 -5.09 -13.89
N LYS A 67 -26.23 -5.12 -12.87
CA LYS A 67 -25.21 -4.11 -12.61
C LYS A 67 -23.89 -4.85 -12.40
N PHE A 68 -23.06 -4.84 -13.44
CA PHE A 68 -21.77 -5.51 -13.41
C PHE A 68 -20.76 -4.70 -12.60
N CYS A 69 -20.04 -5.36 -11.70
CA CYS A 69 -18.93 -4.78 -10.97
C CYS A 69 -17.74 -5.74 -11.04
N TYR A 70 -16.59 -5.23 -11.47
CA TYR A 70 -15.34 -5.99 -11.35
C TYR A 70 -14.84 -5.88 -9.91
N ASP A 71 -14.52 -7.03 -9.31
CA ASP A 71 -13.97 -7.07 -7.97
C ASP A 71 -12.85 -8.13 -7.88
N ILE A 72 -12.01 -8.01 -6.86
CA ILE A 72 -10.93 -8.95 -6.54
C ILE A 72 -11.02 -9.42 -5.09
N TRP A 73 -10.71 -10.68 -4.85
CA TRP A 73 -10.79 -11.32 -3.55
C TRP A 73 -9.71 -12.38 -3.37
N GLY A 74 -9.44 -12.71 -2.10
CA GLY A 74 -8.46 -13.71 -1.71
C GLY A 74 -7.66 -13.31 -0.48
N ASP A 75 -6.84 -14.24 -0.01
CA ASP A 75 -5.96 -14.05 1.14
C ASP A 75 -5.04 -12.82 1.01
N PRO A 76 -4.47 -12.50 -0.17
CA PRO A 76 -3.64 -11.31 -0.28
C PRO A 76 -4.39 -10.00 -0.05
N VAL A 77 -5.64 -9.91 -0.50
CA VAL A 77 -6.52 -8.74 -0.29
C VAL A 77 -6.81 -8.58 1.20
N ASN A 78 -7.12 -9.69 1.88
CA ASN A 78 -7.32 -9.68 3.33
C ASN A 78 -6.06 -9.20 4.05
N LEU A 79 -4.88 -9.70 3.68
CA LEU A 79 -3.64 -9.32 4.36
C LEU A 79 -3.25 -7.86 4.10
N ALA A 80 -3.43 -7.34 2.88
CA ALA A 80 -3.24 -5.92 2.57
C ALA A 80 -4.17 -5.04 3.41
N SER A 81 -5.45 -5.42 3.53
CA SER A 81 -6.41 -4.73 4.41
C SER A 81 -5.96 -4.75 5.87
N ARG A 82 -5.39 -5.85 6.35
CA ARG A 82 -4.84 -5.92 7.72
C ARG A 82 -3.61 -5.02 7.90
N MET A 83 -2.77 -4.88 6.88
CA MET A 83 -1.64 -3.95 6.92
C MET A 83 -2.12 -2.51 7.03
N GLU A 84 -3.20 -2.12 6.36
CA GLU A 84 -3.78 -0.78 6.52
C GLU A 84 -4.42 -0.61 7.90
N SER A 85 -5.26 -1.57 8.31
CA SER A 85 -6.06 -1.43 9.53
C SER A 85 -5.21 -1.43 10.81
N THR A 86 -4.03 -2.05 10.76
CA THR A 86 -3.04 -2.05 11.85
C THR A 86 -1.92 -1.03 11.63
N GLY A 87 -1.98 -0.28 10.53
CA GLY A 87 -0.98 0.67 10.09
C GLY A 87 -0.90 1.95 10.92
N ILE A 88 0.17 2.70 10.72
CA ILE A 88 0.43 3.97 11.39
C ILE A 88 0.02 5.12 10.46
N ALA A 89 -0.59 6.16 11.02
CA ALA A 89 -0.96 7.36 10.25
C ALA A 89 0.27 7.98 9.56
N LYS A 90 0.06 8.47 8.33
CA LYS A 90 1.10 9.06 7.47
C LYS A 90 2.22 8.10 7.06
N ALA A 91 1.97 6.79 7.14
CA ALA A 91 2.94 5.76 6.78
C ALA A 91 2.31 4.63 5.95
N THR A 92 3.18 3.87 5.29
CA THR A 92 2.81 2.68 4.52
C THR A 92 3.32 1.44 5.25
N GLN A 93 2.43 0.59 5.72
CA GLN A 93 2.78 -0.69 6.33
C GLN A 93 2.73 -1.82 5.29
N VAL A 94 3.74 -2.68 5.31
CA VAL A 94 3.88 -3.79 4.39
C VAL A 94 4.22 -5.08 5.13
N THR A 95 3.94 -6.22 4.50
CA THR A 95 4.36 -7.52 5.03
C THR A 95 5.84 -7.79 4.72
N LYS A 96 6.43 -8.79 5.40
CA LYS A 96 7.78 -9.27 5.09
C LYS A 96 7.99 -9.60 3.61
N TYR A 97 6.98 -10.18 2.95
CA TYR A 97 7.04 -10.54 1.54
C TYR A 97 7.31 -9.32 0.63
N ILE A 98 6.63 -8.21 0.87
CA ILE A 98 6.84 -6.97 0.12
C ILE A 98 8.16 -6.31 0.51
N HIS A 99 8.50 -6.31 1.80
CA HIS A 99 9.79 -5.82 2.27
C HIS A 99 10.95 -6.54 1.58
N ASP A 100 10.98 -7.87 1.58
CA ASP A 100 12.09 -8.63 0.98
C ASP A 100 12.26 -8.36 -0.51
N MET A 101 11.17 -8.03 -1.19
CA MET A 101 11.11 -7.68 -2.61
C MET A 101 11.58 -6.26 -2.93
N LEU A 102 11.51 -5.34 -1.94
CA LEU A 102 11.70 -3.91 -2.13
C LEU A 102 12.74 -3.27 -1.19
N LYS A 103 13.37 -4.04 -0.29
CA LYS A 103 14.35 -3.57 0.70
C LYS A 103 15.55 -2.84 0.10
N ASP A 104 15.89 -3.14 -1.16
CA ASP A 104 17.00 -2.49 -1.87
C ASP A 104 16.55 -1.23 -2.63
N ARG A 105 15.24 -0.93 -2.63
CA ARG A 105 14.62 0.20 -3.35
C ARG A 105 13.98 1.23 -2.43
N PHE A 106 13.58 0.83 -1.22
CA PHE A 106 12.92 1.68 -0.24
C PHE A 106 13.45 1.37 1.16
N PHE A 107 13.50 2.39 2.01
CA PHE A 107 13.83 2.23 3.42
C PHE A 107 12.61 1.77 4.21
N PHE A 108 12.79 0.80 5.10
CA PHE A 108 11.76 0.28 5.97
C PHE A 108 12.25 0.14 7.41
N GLU A 109 11.36 0.44 8.35
CA GLU A 109 11.54 0.13 9.77
C GLU A 109 10.82 -1.16 10.13
N GLU A 110 11.51 -2.06 10.82
CA GLU A 110 10.92 -3.32 11.28
C GLU A 110 9.99 -3.09 12.48
N ARG A 111 8.79 -3.64 12.40
CA ARG A 111 7.80 -3.65 13.48
C ARG A 111 7.40 -5.08 13.83
N ARG A 112 7.87 -5.53 15.00
CA ARG A 112 7.60 -6.88 15.53
C ARG A 112 6.23 -6.97 16.19
N GLU A 113 5.75 -8.20 16.30
CA GLU A 113 4.58 -8.60 17.10
C GLU A 113 3.24 -7.93 16.75
N VAL A 114 3.02 -7.56 15.49
CA VAL A 114 1.70 -7.07 15.07
C VAL A 114 0.73 -8.25 15.03
N TYR A 115 -0.33 -8.21 15.85
CA TYR A 115 -1.36 -9.24 15.84
C TYR A 115 -2.27 -9.08 14.63
N VAL A 116 -2.26 -10.08 13.75
CA VAL A 116 -3.10 -10.12 12.56
C VAL A 116 -4.08 -11.28 12.67
N LYS A 117 -5.37 -10.95 12.65
CA LYS A 117 -6.45 -11.93 12.74
C LYS A 117 -6.28 -13.03 11.70
N GLY A 118 -6.22 -14.29 12.16
CA GLY A 118 -6.06 -15.47 11.30
C GLY A 118 -4.61 -15.80 10.90
N LYS A 119 -3.63 -14.94 11.21
CA LYS A 119 -2.20 -15.21 11.00
C LYS A 119 -1.39 -15.23 12.31
N GLY A 120 -1.93 -14.70 13.41
CA GLY A 120 -1.24 -14.61 14.70
C GLY A 120 -0.33 -13.39 14.76
N ARG A 121 0.75 -13.48 15.54
CA ARG A 121 1.78 -12.42 15.60
C ARG A 121 2.64 -12.48 14.36
N MET A 122 2.81 -11.36 13.68
CA MET A 122 3.68 -11.28 12.51
C MET A 122 4.60 -10.06 12.57
N THR A 123 5.79 -10.23 12.00
CA THR A 123 6.68 -9.11 11.71
C THR A 123 6.18 -8.38 10.48
N THR A 124 6.06 -7.06 10.62
CA THR A 124 5.65 -6.13 9.56
C THR A 124 6.74 -5.08 9.39
N TYR A 125 6.67 -4.33 8.30
CA TYR A 125 7.65 -3.30 7.97
C TYR A 125 6.92 -2.01 7.63
N VAL A 126 7.47 -0.87 8.04
CA VAL A 126 6.83 0.44 7.87
C VAL A 126 7.75 1.33 7.06
N HIS A 127 7.20 1.94 6.01
CA HIS A 127 7.86 2.96 5.21
C HIS A 127 7.26 4.33 5.53
N TYR A 128 8.13 5.29 5.83
CA TYR A 128 7.78 6.70 6.04
C TYR A 128 8.18 7.53 4.82
N PRO A 129 7.23 8.11 4.08
CA PRO A 129 7.51 8.87 2.86
C PRO A 129 8.45 10.06 3.04
N ASN A 130 8.54 10.61 4.26
CA ASN A 130 9.28 11.83 4.58
C ASN A 130 10.60 11.58 5.32
N ALA A 131 11.05 10.34 5.48
CA ALA A 131 12.33 10.06 6.15
C ALA A 131 13.57 10.52 5.34
N ASN A 132 13.39 10.92 4.07
CA ASN A 132 14.49 11.30 3.17
C ASN A 132 14.44 12.77 2.68
N LEU A 133 13.77 13.68 3.37
CA LEU A 133 13.98 15.12 3.12
C LEU A 133 15.23 15.64 3.87
N THR A 134 16.37 15.00 3.64
CA THR A 134 17.65 15.72 3.65
C THR A 134 17.85 16.21 2.21
N ALA A 135 17.97 17.52 2.05
CA ALA A 135 18.09 18.22 0.78
C ALA A 135 19.09 17.52 -0.15
N GLU A 136 18.62 16.97 -1.28
CA GLU A 136 19.34 16.99 -2.59
C GLU A 136 18.60 16.26 -3.74
N ASP A 137 17.62 15.40 -3.52
CA ASP A 137 17.03 14.63 -4.63
C ASP A 137 15.75 15.23 -5.23
N SER A 138 15.90 16.36 -5.93
CA SER A 138 14.97 16.75 -7.00
C SER A 138 15.35 16.04 -8.30
N THR A 139 15.11 14.73 -8.38
CA THR A 139 15.14 14.03 -9.66
C THR A 139 13.70 13.84 -10.14
N PRO A 140 13.30 14.37 -11.31
CA PRO A 140 11.94 14.24 -11.80
C PRO A 140 11.60 12.76 -12.02
N LEU A 141 10.39 12.38 -11.64
CA LEU A 141 9.81 11.09 -11.99
C LEU A 141 9.94 10.90 -13.52
N LEU A 142 10.60 9.80 -13.89
CA LEU A 142 10.94 9.35 -15.25
C LEU A 142 9.75 9.40 -16.25
N PRO A 143 10.03 9.44 -17.57
CA PRO A 143 9.28 10.16 -18.61
C PRO A 143 7.88 9.63 -18.93
#